data_AF-A0A6P0XTP6-F1
#
_entry.id   AF-A0A6P0XTP6-F1
#
_cell.length_a   1.000
_cell.length_b   1.000
_cell.length_c   1.000
_cell.angle_alpha   90.00
_cell.angle_beta   90.00
_cell.angle_gamma   90.00
#
_symmetry.space_group_name_H-M   'P 1'
#
loop_
_entity.id
_entity.type
_entity.pdbx_description
1 polymer ?
#
loop_
_entity_poly.entity_id
_entity_poly.type
_entity_poly.pdbx_seq_one_letter_code
_entity_poly.pdbx_strand_id
1 'polypeptide(L)'
;LIILAKGLEMLGAIVNSTEGHSESGGNLKATGESDLWISDSNMANLSHLCERRIINDENPALRYSDLMPGVCQEVREYLLEKCGRKCAYCGAENVPLEIEHIHPRSKGGSNCVSNLTLACAPCNQAKGNQDVKQFLNGKPDLLKRVLVRAKAPLKDAAAINASRWALFNALKSTGLPVSTGSGAQTKFNRRRLGLLKTHWLDAACVGNIEALEALTTQPLLIKSAGHGRRQVIQVDKYGFPRHNQAGELVRKSAQVKQIKGFQTGNIVRAIVPSGKKTGVYIGRVAIRSSGSFNIKTPNGTVEGISFKHCSFVQRKDGYSYSFSDGR
;
A
#
# COMPACT_ATOMS: atom_id res chain seq x y z
N LEU A 1 -14.90 -4.67 -12.38
CA LEU A 1 -13.79 -5.38 -11.70
C LEU A 1 -12.89 -4.30 -11.10
N ILE A 2 -13.02 -3.97 -9.81
CA ILE A 2 -12.13 -2.99 -9.17
C ILE A 2 -10.83 -3.74 -8.85
N ILE A 3 -9.83 -3.61 -9.71
CA ILE A 3 -8.48 -4.14 -9.42
C ILE A 3 -7.85 -3.21 -8.38
N LEU A 4 -8.04 -3.53 -7.10
CA LEU A 4 -7.38 -2.85 -5.99
C LEU A 4 -5.93 -3.34 -5.92
N ALA A 5 -5.08 -2.75 -6.75
CA ALA A 5 -3.64 -2.88 -6.60
C ALA A 5 -3.19 -2.13 -5.34
N LYS A 6 -3.26 -2.81 -4.19
CA LYS A 6 -2.58 -2.35 -2.97
C LYS A 6 -1.10 -2.68 -3.10
N GLY A 7 -0.37 -1.78 -3.74
CA GLY A 7 1.08 -1.80 -3.85
C GLY A 7 1.53 -0.43 -4.31
N LEU A 8 2.37 0.23 -3.51
CA LEU A 8 2.94 1.57 -3.73
C LEU A 8 2.03 2.74 -3.32
N GLU A 9 1.91 2.95 -2.01
CA GLU A 9 1.27 4.13 -1.41
C GLU A 9 2.33 5.19 -1.05
N MET A 10 2.29 6.34 -1.72
CA MET A 10 2.48 7.71 -1.20
C MET A 10 2.71 8.70 -2.36
N LEU A 11 1.89 9.78 -2.37
CA LEU A 11 2.21 11.13 -2.89
C LEU A 11 2.25 11.42 -4.40
N GLY A 12 1.10 11.24 -5.06
CA GLY A 12 0.87 11.75 -6.42
C GLY A 12 0.47 13.24 -6.52
N ALA A 13 0.19 13.94 -5.42
CA ALA A 13 -0.45 15.26 -5.48
C ALA A 13 0.41 16.46 -5.00
N ILE A 14 1.57 16.23 -4.36
CA ILE A 14 2.32 17.32 -3.69
C ILE A 14 3.62 17.68 -4.42
N VAL A 15 4.10 16.83 -5.32
CA VAL A 15 5.39 17.04 -6.00
C VAL A 15 5.10 17.45 -7.43
N ASN A 16 4.82 18.73 -7.66
CA ASN A 16 5.04 19.43 -8.93
C ASN A 16 4.82 20.94 -8.73
N SER A 17 5.84 21.64 -8.25
CA SER A 17 6.07 23.06 -8.54
C SER A 17 7.39 23.51 -7.91
N THR A 18 8.51 23.27 -8.60
CA THR A 18 9.76 23.98 -8.29
C THR A 18 10.53 24.26 -9.58
N GLU A 19 10.08 25.20 -10.40
CA GLU A 19 11.01 25.99 -11.24
C GLU A 19 10.57 27.45 -11.27
N GLY A 20 11.56 28.32 -11.07
CA GLY A 20 11.40 29.76 -10.89
C GLY A 20 11.43 30.52 -12.22
N HIS A 21 10.85 31.72 -12.19
CA HIS A 21 10.93 32.69 -13.27
C HIS A 21 12.35 33.22 -13.46
N SER A 22 12.81 33.22 -14.72
CA SER A 22 13.78 34.18 -15.24
C SER A 22 13.35 34.56 -16.66
N GLU A 23 13.08 35.85 -16.86
CA GLU A 23 12.76 36.46 -18.16
C GLU A 23 14.00 36.52 -19.07
N SER A 24 13.84 36.21 -20.35
CA SER A 24 14.34 37.00 -21.49
C SER A 24 13.94 36.33 -22.82
N GLY A 25 13.49 37.15 -23.77
CA GLY A 25 12.72 36.72 -24.94
C GLY A 25 13.49 36.16 -26.14
N GLY A 26 12.71 35.68 -27.12
CA GLY A 26 13.19 35.28 -28.44
C GLY A 26 12.17 34.40 -29.17
N ASN A 27 11.51 34.97 -30.16
CA ASN A 27 10.43 34.40 -30.97
C ASN A 27 10.98 33.38 -32.01
N LEU A 28 10.31 32.24 -32.24
CA LEU A 28 10.12 31.58 -33.55
C LEU A 28 9.33 30.25 -33.45
N LYS A 29 8.30 30.13 -34.30
CA LYS A 29 7.35 29.01 -34.46
C LYS A 29 7.90 27.87 -35.32
N ALA A 30 7.49 26.62 -35.05
CA ALA A 30 6.91 25.66 -36.02
C ALA A 30 6.64 24.29 -35.35
N THR A 31 5.37 23.95 -35.07
CA THR A 31 4.54 22.91 -35.73
C THR A 31 4.72 21.46 -35.26
N GLY A 32 3.70 20.95 -34.56
CA GLY A 32 3.24 19.56 -34.70
C GLY A 32 3.52 18.61 -33.53
N GLU A 33 2.81 18.75 -32.41
CA GLU A 33 2.51 17.62 -31.52
C GLU A 33 1.27 17.94 -30.67
N SER A 34 0.31 17.01 -30.65
CA SER A 34 -1.03 17.19 -30.11
C SER A 34 -1.04 17.50 -28.61
N ASP A 35 -1.65 18.64 -28.30
CA ASP A 35 -1.95 19.19 -26.99
C ASP A 35 -2.66 18.21 -26.05
N LEU A 36 -2.02 17.90 -24.91
CA LEU A 36 -2.66 17.46 -23.67
C LEU A 36 -1.72 17.67 -22.48
N TRP A 37 -1.07 18.84 -22.45
CA TRP A 37 -0.35 19.33 -21.28
C TRP A 37 -1.32 20.14 -20.42
N ILE A 38 -1.70 19.58 -19.28
CA ILE A 38 -2.59 20.23 -18.31
C ILE A 38 -1.85 21.44 -17.72
N SER A 39 -2.39 22.63 -18.03
CA SER A 39 -1.91 23.97 -17.64
C SER A 39 -1.73 24.19 -16.12
N ASP A 40 -1.00 25.26 -15.79
CA ASP A 40 -0.72 25.83 -14.45
C ASP A 40 -1.95 26.13 -13.56
N SER A 41 -3.17 25.93 -14.07
CA SER A 41 -4.42 26.18 -13.36
C SER A 41 -4.80 25.12 -12.31
N ASN A 42 -4.05 24.03 -12.17
CA ASN A 42 -4.42 22.90 -11.29
C ASN A 42 -3.88 22.96 -9.84
N MET A 43 -3.07 23.95 -9.48
CA MET A 43 -2.60 24.12 -8.09
C MET A 43 -3.34 25.19 -7.30
N ALA A 44 -4.03 26.13 -7.96
CA ALA A 44 -4.89 27.12 -7.30
C ALA A 44 -6.26 26.56 -6.86
N ASN A 45 -6.68 25.40 -7.40
CA ASN A 45 -8.01 24.82 -7.15
C ASN A 45 -8.09 23.87 -5.94
N LEU A 46 -6.97 23.48 -5.32
CA LEU A 46 -6.99 22.64 -4.11
C LEU A 46 -7.28 23.44 -2.83
N SER A 47 -7.06 24.76 -2.83
CA SER A 47 -7.46 25.63 -1.72
C SER A 47 -8.93 26.04 -1.77
N HIS A 48 -9.54 26.11 -2.96
CA HIS A 48 -10.91 26.61 -3.14
C HIS A 48 -12.00 25.58 -2.83
N LEU A 49 -11.70 24.28 -2.93
CA LEU A 49 -12.63 23.19 -2.57
C LEU A 49 -12.90 23.08 -1.04
N CYS A 50 -12.19 23.86 -0.22
CA CYS A 50 -12.23 23.78 1.24
C CYS A 50 -13.31 24.69 1.90
N GLU A 51 -14.04 25.50 1.14
CA GLU A 51 -14.98 26.50 1.70
C GLU A 51 -16.42 26.00 1.91
N ARG A 52 -16.75 24.75 1.57
CA ARG A 52 -18.11 24.22 1.85
C ARG A 52 -18.19 23.62 3.26
N ARG A 53 -18.64 24.46 4.19
CA ARG A 53 -19.25 24.08 5.48
C ARG A 53 -20.16 22.87 5.30
N ILE A 54 -19.85 21.77 5.99
CA ILE A 54 -20.86 20.81 6.45
C ILE A 54 -20.87 20.94 7.97
N ILE A 55 -21.79 21.77 8.46
CA ILE A 55 -22.26 21.72 9.84
C ILE A 55 -23.39 20.71 9.84
N ASN A 56 -23.25 19.62 10.60
CA ASN A 56 -24.27 19.18 11.55
C ASN A 56 -23.69 18.13 12.51
N ASP A 57 -24.03 18.36 13.77
CA ASP A 57 -23.79 17.69 15.05
C ASP A 57 -24.30 16.20 15.04
N GLU A 58 -23.97 15.23 15.91
CA GLU A 58 -23.64 15.15 17.35
C GLU A 58 -22.85 13.84 17.65
N ASN A 59 -21.70 13.90 18.36
CA ASN A 59 -21.13 12.79 19.17
C ASN A 59 -19.91 13.31 19.99
N PRO A 60 -19.81 13.12 21.33
CA PRO A 60 -18.85 13.85 22.18
C PRO A 60 -17.49 13.14 22.40
N ALA A 61 -17.17 12.03 21.74
CA ALA A 61 -15.92 11.31 21.98
C ALA A 61 -14.94 11.43 20.79
N LEU A 62 -13.96 12.34 20.91
CA LEU A 62 -12.78 12.53 20.05
C LEU A 62 -13.07 12.97 18.61
N ARG A 63 -13.31 14.27 18.44
CA ARG A 63 -13.42 14.96 17.14
C ARG A 63 -12.05 15.09 16.46
N TYR A 64 -11.77 14.19 15.51
CA TYR A 64 -10.66 14.36 14.54
C TYR A 64 -10.83 15.61 13.64
N SER A 65 -12.02 16.23 13.68
CA SER A 65 -12.37 17.50 13.00
C SER A 65 -11.74 18.74 13.63
N ASP A 66 -11.06 18.63 14.77
CA ASP A 66 -10.40 19.78 15.43
C ASP A 66 -9.00 20.07 14.86
N LEU A 67 -8.58 19.34 13.81
CA LEU A 67 -7.37 19.61 13.05
C LEU A 67 -7.62 20.76 12.06
N MET A 68 -7.29 21.98 12.49
CA MET A 68 -7.09 23.21 11.71
C MET A 68 -7.81 23.28 10.35
N PRO A 69 -8.86 24.11 10.20
CA PRO A 69 -9.52 24.37 8.93
C PRO A 69 -8.50 24.79 7.85
N GLY A 70 -8.48 24.08 6.71
CA GLY A 70 -7.78 24.52 5.51
C GLY A 70 -6.53 23.74 5.07
N VAL A 71 -6.22 22.58 5.66
CA VAL A 71 -5.14 21.71 5.16
C VAL A 71 -5.65 20.28 4.94
N CYS A 72 -5.49 19.76 3.72
CA CYS A 72 -5.98 18.42 3.37
C CYS A 72 -5.18 17.30 4.07
N GLN A 73 -5.82 16.14 4.25
CA GLN A 73 -5.26 14.98 4.94
C GLN A 73 -3.96 14.48 4.28
N GLU A 74 -3.82 14.69 2.96
CA GLU A 74 -2.65 14.39 2.15
C GLU A 74 -1.43 15.19 2.61
N VAL A 75 -1.58 16.50 2.81
CA VAL A 75 -0.50 17.37 3.29
C VAL A 75 -0.10 16.97 4.71
N ARG A 76 -1.06 16.60 5.56
CA ARG A 76 -0.75 16.09 6.90
C ARG A 76 0.10 14.81 6.86
N GLU A 77 -0.26 13.82 6.05
CA GLU A 77 0.52 12.58 5.96
C GLU A 77 1.89 12.81 5.30
N TYR A 78 1.96 13.68 4.30
CA TYR A 78 3.22 14.13 3.72
C TYR A 78 4.16 14.72 4.79
N LEU A 79 3.66 15.63 5.61
CA LEU A 79 4.46 16.29 6.65
C LEU A 79 4.86 15.30 7.75
N LEU A 80 3.99 14.35 8.10
CA LEU A 80 4.32 13.26 9.04
C LEU A 80 5.51 12.43 8.55
N GLU A 81 5.52 12.06 7.27
CA GLU A 81 6.64 11.31 6.70
C GLU A 81 7.90 12.17 6.62
N LYS A 82 7.79 13.38 6.07
CA LYS A 82 8.91 14.31 5.88
C LYS A 82 9.58 14.73 7.18
N CYS A 83 8.81 14.91 8.25
CA CYS A 83 9.31 15.29 9.57
C CYS A 83 9.67 14.07 10.44
N GLY A 84 9.53 12.84 9.93
CA GLY A 84 9.82 11.61 10.67
C GLY A 84 8.90 11.41 11.88
N ARG A 85 7.69 11.97 11.84
CA ARG A 85 6.68 11.94 12.91
C ARG A 85 7.19 12.54 14.24
N LYS A 86 8.04 13.57 14.15
CA LYS A 86 8.61 14.29 15.31
C LYS A 86 8.30 15.77 15.23
N CYS A 87 8.25 16.43 16.39
CA CYS A 87 8.23 17.89 16.46
C CYS A 87 9.53 18.45 15.85
N ALA A 88 9.40 19.39 14.91
CA ALA A 88 10.52 19.99 14.22
C ALA A 88 11.40 20.88 15.13
N TYR A 89 10.85 21.33 16.26
CA TYR A 89 11.54 22.23 17.19
C TYR A 89 12.19 21.48 18.35
N CYS A 90 11.42 20.70 19.11
CA CYS A 90 11.93 19.99 20.29
C CYS A 90 12.29 18.52 20.04
N GLY A 91 11.94 17.95 18.88
CA GLY A 91 12.20 16.55 18.55
C GLY A 91 11.26 15.54 19.23
N ALA A 92 10.26 15.99 20.00
CA ALA A 92 9.31 15.09 20.67
C ALA A 92 8.60 14.16 19.67
N GLU A 93 8.45 12.91 20.10
CA GLU A 93 7.83 11.81 19.36
C GLU A 93 6.64 11.27 20.15
N ASN A 94 5.72 10.54 19.50
CA ASN A 94 4.55 9.93 20.16
C ASN A 94 3.64 10.93 20.90
N VAL A 95 3.70 12.21 20.51
CA VAL A 95 2.81 13.27 20.99
C VAL A 95 1.89 13.74 19.86
N PRO A 96 0.73 14.35 20.16
CA PRO A 96 -0.07 15.03 19.15
C PRO A 96 0.77 16.11 18.44
N LEU A 97 0.84 16.01 17.11
CA LEU A 97 1.53 16.96 16.25
C LEU A 97 0.54 17.78 15.43
N GLU A 98 0.77 19.08 15.41
CA GLU A 98 0.04 20.10 14.67
C GLU A 98 0.84 20.51 13.44
N ILE A 99 0.14 20.88 12.39
CA ILE A 99 0.76 21.48 11.21
C ILE A 99 1.04 22.93 11.56
N GLU A 100 2.28 23.34 11.43
CA GLU A 100 2.73 24.67 11.80
C GLU A 100 3.33 25.42 10.60
N HIS A 101 3.01 26.71 10.51
CA HIS A 101 3.53 27.61 9.50
C HIS A 101 4.87 28.19 9.95
N ILE A 102 5.92 27.87 9.20
CA ILE A 102 7.29 28.36 9.44
C ILE A 102 7.31 29.89 9.39
N HIS A 103 6.79 30.47 8.31
CA HIS A 103 6.42 31.86 8.22
C HIS A 103 4.91 32.00 8.52
N PRO A 104 4.51 32.69 9.61
CA PRO A 104 3.11 32.75 10.06
C PRO A 104 2.14 33.30 9.00
N ARG A 105 0.94 32.71 8.91
CA ARG A 105 -0.12 33.21 8.00
C ARG A 105 -0.46 34.68 8.23
N SER A 106 -0.52 35.12 9.49
CA SER A 106 -0.81 36.50 9.86
C SER A 106 0.23 37.51 9.37
N LYS A 107 1.38 37.04 8.87
CA LYS A 107 2.47 37.86 8.31
C LYS A 107 2.70 37.61 6.81
N GLY A 108 1.77 36.90 6.14
CA GLY A 108 1.87 36.59 4.70
C GLY A 108 2.39 35.18 4.40
N GLY A 109 2.47 34.30 5.40
CA GLY A 109 2.81 32.88 5.23
C GLY A 109 1.90 32.14 4.27
N SER A 110 2.49 31.45 3.28
CA SER A 110 1.76 30.61 2.35
C SER A 110 1.37 29.26 2.96
N ASN A 111 0.33 28.62 2.41
CA ASN A 111 -0.03 27.23 2.73
C ASN A 111 0.79 26.22 1.92
N CYS A 112 1.82 26.67 1.20
CA CYS A 112 2.70 25.77 0.46
C CYS A 112 3.45 24.87 1.42
N VAL A 113 3.65 23.62 1.02
CA VAL A 113 4.34 22.60 1.83
C VAL A 113 5.77 23.00 2.19
N SER A 114 6.41 23.87 1.41
CA SER A 114 7.71 24.47 1.70
C SER A 114 7.71 25.45 2.89
N ASN A 115 6.53 25.89 3.33
CA ASN A 115 6.31 26.76 4.49
C ASN A 115 5.67 26.01 5.67
N LEU A 116 5.43 24.70 5.55
CA LEU A 116 4.78 23.91 6.59
C LEU A 116 5.77 22.96 7.27
N THR A 117 5.55 22.73 8.56
CA THR A 117 6.28 21.74 9.37
C THR A 117 5.34 21.08 10.38
N LEU A 118 5.88 20.19 11.21
CA LEU A 118 5.17 19.64 12.38
C LEU A 118 5.71 20.20 13.68
N ALA A 119 4.82 20.57 14.60
CA ALA A 119 5.15 21.01 15.94
C ALA A 119 4.24 20.31 16.96
N CYS A 120 4.74 20.07 18.18
CA CYS A 120 3.86 19.73 19.30
C CYS A 120 3.14 20.98 19.80
N ALA A 121 1.98 20.81 20.44
CA ALA A 121 1.17 21.94 20.92
C ALA A 121 1.96 22.97 21.77
N PRO A 122 2.83 22.57 22.72
CA PRO A 122 3.62 23.55 23.50
C PRO A 122 4.55 24.40 22.62
N CYS A 123 5.24 23.79 21.65
CA CYS A 123 6.13 24.55 20.77
C CYS A 123 5.35 25.42 19.78
N ASN A 124 4.22 24.92 19.28
CA ASN A 124 3.36 25.68 18.38
C ASN A 124 2.81 26.94 19.06
N GLN A 125 2.28 26.78 20.28
CA GLN A 125 1.79 27.90 21.09
C GLN A 125 2.91 28.88 21.49
N ALA A 126 4.09 28.36 21.86
CA ALA A 126 5.24 29.21 22.21
C ALA A 126 5.75 30.05 21.03
N LYS A 127 5.71 29.51 19.80
CA LYS A 127 6.04 30.27 18.60
C LYS A 127 4.95 31.29 18.26
N GLY A 128 3.68 30.87 18.31
CA GLY A 128 2.54 31.71 17.94
C GLY A 128 2.72 32.38 16.57
N ASN A 129 2.58 33.70 16.52
CA ASN A 129 2.74 34.49 15.29
C ASN A 129 4.19 35.01 15.06
N GLN A 130 5.17 34.49 15.79
CA GLN A 130 6.57 34.84 15.58
C GLN A 130 7.11 34.20 14.31
N ASP A 131 8.03 34.91 13.64
CA ASP A 131 8.79 34.30 12.55
C ASP A 131 9.71 33.21 13.13
N VAL A 132 9.89 32.10 12.40
CA VAL A 132 10.74 31.00 12.86
C VAL A 132 12.17 31.45 13.24
N LYS A 133 12.70 32.48 12.57
CA LYS A 133 14.04 33.00 12.85
C LYS A 133 14.10 33.67 14.22
N GLN A 134 13.02 34.35 14.60
CA GLN A 134 12.89 34.98 15.91
C GLN A 134 12.68 33.94 17.00
N PHE A 135 11.79 32.96 16.76
CA PHE A 135 11.50 31.90 17.72
C PHE A 135 12.72 31.02 18.03
N LEU A 136 13.56 30.76 17.02
CA LEU A 136 14.78 29.97 17.15
C LEU A 136 16.04 30.84 17.33
N ASN A 137 15.88 32.08 17.80
CA ASN A 137 17.04 32.92 18.11
C ASN A 137 17.95 32.21 19.14
N GLY A 138 19.25 32.21 18.89
CA GLY A 138 20.23 31.43 19.68
C GLY A 138 20.31 29.93 19.35
N LYS A 139 19.53 29.41 18.38
CA LYS A 139 19.59 28.01 17.91
C LYS A 139 19.79 27.91 16.38
N PRO A 140 20.91 28.43 15.84
CA PRO A 140 21.12 28.56 14.39
C PRO A 140 21.11 27.21 13.66
N ASP A 141 21.66 26.15 14.27
CA ASP A 141 21.67 24.81 13.67
C ASP A 141 20.28 24.23 13.52
N LEU A 142 19.42 24.43 14.52
CA LEU A 142 18.03 23.98 14.48
C LEU A 142 17.25 24.74 13.42
N LEU A 143 17.40 26.06 13.36
CA LEU A 143 16.80 26.90 12.32
C LEU A 143 17.20 26.42 10.92
N LYS A 144 18.50 26.20 10.69
CA LYS A 144 19.01 25.69 9.42
C LYS A 144 18.39 24.33 9.08
N ARG A 145 18.32 23.40 10.04
CA ARG A 145 17.67 22.08 9.83
C ARG A 145 16.20 22.21 9.46
N VAL A 146 15.44 23.06 10.14
CA VAL A 146 14.01 23.27 9.86
C VAL A 146 13.82 23.82 8.43
N LEU A 147 14.57 24.86 8.06
CA LEU A 147 14.46 25.48 6.74
C LEU A 147 14.90 24.55 5.60
N VAL A 148 16.00 23.81 5.78
CA VAL A 148 16.47 22.82 4.81
C VAL A 148 15.45 21.70 4.66
N ARG A 149 14.94 21.16 5.77
CA ARG A 149 13.93 20.11 5.73
C ARG A 149 12.67 20.58 5.04
N ALA A 150 12.18 21.79 5.34
CA ALA A 150 10.97 22.34 4.72
C ALA A 150 11.07 22.41 3.18
N LYS A 151 12.25 22.72 2.64
CA LYS A 151 12.49 22.77 1.19
C LYS A 151 12.85 21.41 0.57
N ALA A 152 13.21 20.41 1.37
CA ALA A 152 13.63 19.11 0.85
C ALA A 152 12.46 18.37 0.17
N PRO A 153 12.64 17.88 -1.06
CA PRO A 153 11.70 16.95 -1.68
C PRO A 153 11.84 15.56 -1.04
N LEU A 154 10.81 14.73 -1.18
CA LEU A 154 10.89 13.32 -0.80
C LEU A 154 11.62 12.57 -1.90
N LYS A 155 12.85 12.12 -1.62
CA LYS A 155 13.75 11.49 -2.59
C LYS A 155 13.11 10.31 -3.33
N ASP A 156 12.34 9.50 -2.62
CA ASP A 156 11.77 8.27 -3.17
C ASP A 156 10.41 8.48 -3.86
N ALA A 157 9.83 9.68 -3.78
CA ALA A 157 8.50 9.95 -4.33
C ALA A 157 8.48 9.86 -5.86
N ALA A 158 9.55 10.28 -6.53
CA ALA A 158 9.62 10.28 -8.00
C ALA A 158 9.58 8.85 -8.57
N ALA A 159 10.36 7.92 -8.01
CA ALA A 159 10.41 6.52 -8.45
C ALA A 159 9.05 5.81 -8.23
N ILE A 160 8.41 6.06 -7.08
CA ILE A 160 7.08 5.55 -6.77
C ILE A 160 6.05 6.11 -7.76
N ASN A 161 6.09 7.42 -8.02
CA ASN A 161 5.15 8.08 -8.94
C ASN A 161 5.30 7.58 -10.39
N ALA A 162 6.52 7.34 -10.87
CA ALA A 162 6.74 6.78 -12.19
C ALA A 162 6.10 5.39 -12.34
N SER A 163 6.31 4.52 -11.34
CA SER A 163 5.71 3.17 -11.31
C SER A 163 4.18 3.22 -11.24
N ARG A 164 3.62 4.18 -10.49
CA ARG A 164 2.17 4.40 -10.36
C ARG A 164 1.54 4.83 -11.69
N TRP A 165 2.17 5.78 -12.39
CA TRP A 165 1.69 6.23 -13.70
C TRP A 165 1.75 5.14 -14.75
N ALA A 166 2.83 4.36 -14.78
CA ALA A 166 2.95 3.21 -15.68
C ALA A 166 1.80 2.20 -15.45
N LEU A 167 1.51 1.86 -14.19
CA LEU A 167 0.40 0.98 -13.83
C LEU A 167 -0.96 1.59 -14.20
N PHE A 168 -1.20 2.86 -13.89
CA PHE A 168 -2.45 3.54 -14.20
C PHE A 168 -2.73 3.58 -15.70
N ASN A 169 -1.72 3.88 -16.51
CA ASN A 169 -1.84 3.90 -17.97
C ASN A 169 -2.09 2.50 -18.53
N ALA A 170 -1.43 1.47 -17.98
CA ALA A 170 -1.68 0.08 -18.34
C ALA A 170 -3.10 -0.40 -17.95
N LEU A 171 -3.68 0.12 -16.86
CA LEU A 171 -5.07 -0.18 -16.49
C LEU A 171 -6.04 0.59 -17.39
N LYS A 172 -5.76 1.85 -17.72
CA LYS A 172 -6.58 2.64 -18.63
C LYS A 172 -6.69 2.02 -20.02
N SER A 173 -5.62 1.40 -20.53
CA SER A 173 -5.64 0.76 -21.86
C SER A 173 -6.59 -0.45 -21.95
N THR A 174 -7.09 -0.96 -20.82
CA THR A 174 -8.10 -2.03 -20.80
C THR A 174 -9.50 -1.55 -21.22
N GLY A 175 -9.74 -0.23 -21.27
CA GLY A 175 -11.05 0.36 -21.55
C GLY A 175 -12.04 0.29 -20.38
N LEU A 176 -11.64 -0.26 -19.23
CA LEU A 176 -12.47 -0.29 -18.03
C LEU A 176 -12.44 1.08 -17.30
N PRO A 177 -13.50 1.44 -16.56
CA PRO A 177 -13.45 2.60 -15.68
C PRO A 177 -12.35 2.44 -14.62
N VAL A 178 -11.38 3.36 -14.60
CA VAL A 178 -10.28 3.39 -13.64
C VAL A 178 -10.29 4.72 -12.90
N SER A 179 -10.42 4.66 -11.57
CA SER A 179 -10.27 5.79 -10.67
C SER A 179 -9.06 5.60 -9.77
N THR A 180 -8.48 6.71 -9.30
CA THR A 180 -7.38 6.70 -8.33
C THR A 180 -7.84 7.23 -6.98
N GLY A 181 -7.15 6.82 -5.92
CA GLY A 181 -7.35 7.33 -4.58
C GLY A 181 -6.00 7.50 -3.87
N SER A 182 -5.96 8.38 -2.87
CA SER A 182 -4.77 8.60 -2.04
C SER A 182 -4.80 7.67 -0.81
N GLY A 183 -3.64 7.24 -0.32
CA GLY A 183 -3.58 6.50 0.95
C GLY A 183 -4.07 7.34 2.15
N ALA A 184 -3.93 8.67 2.05
CA ALA A 184 -4.44 9.63 3.02
C ALA A 184 -5.99 9.62 3.06
N GLN A 185 -6.63 9.59 1.90
CA GLN A 185 -8.08 9.44 1.74
C GLN A 185 -8.55 8.09 2.29
N THR A 186 -7.87 6.99 1.96
CA THR A 186 -8.18 5.66 2.51
C THR A 186 -8.12 5.66 4.03
N LYS A 187 -7.07 6.24 4.62
CA LYS A 187 -6.91 6.36 6.08
C LYS A 187 -7.97 7.27 6.70
N PHE A 188 -8.40 8.31 6.01
CA PHE A 188 -9.49 9.19 6.44
C PHE A 188 -10.82 8.44 6.46
N ASN A 189 -11.21 7.84 5.34
CA ASN A 189 -12.42 7.04 5.21
C ASN A 189 -12.48 5.96 6.29
N ARG A 190 -11.39 5.20 6.46
CA ARG A 190 -11.32 4.15 7.49
C ARG A 190 -11.56 4.68 8.89
N ARG A 191 -10.92 5.81 9.25
CA ARG A 191 -11.05 6.39 10.60
C ARG A 191 -12.42 6.99 10.84
N ARG A 192 -12.99 7.73 9.88
CA ARG A 192 -14.32 8.33 10.06
C ARG A 192 -15.41 7.26 10.17
N LEU A 193 -15.22 6.11 9.51
CA LEU A 193 -16.15 4.98 9.56
C LEU A 193 -15.89 4.03 10.75
N GLY A 194 -14.93 4.35 11.64
CA GLY A 194 -14.65 3.54 12.83
C GLY A 194 -14.06 2.15 12.55
N LEU A 195 -13.43 1.95 11.40
CA LEU A 195 -12.97 0.64 10.94
C LEU A 195 -11.54 0.31 11.38
N LEU A 196 -11.31 -0.95 11.75
CA LEU A 196 -9.99 -1.46 12.13
C LEU A 196 -9.03 -1.50 10.93
N LYS A 197 -7.72 -1.39 11.21
CA LYS A 197 -6.69 -1.44 10.16
C LYS A 197 -6.47 -2.89 9.71
N THR A 198 -7.06 -3.28 8.60
CA THR A 198 -6.79 -4.56 7.92
C THR A 198 -6.58 -4.32 6.43
N HIS A 199 -5.90 -5.24 5.73
CA HIS A 199 -5.66 -5.10 4.29
C HIS A 199 -6.95 -4.98 3.48
N TRP A 200 -7.99 -5.74 3.85
CA TRP A 200 -9.26 -5.80 3.12
C TRP A 200 -10.16 -4.60 3.44
N LEU A 201 -10.22 -4.14 4.71
CA LEU A 201 -10.98 -2.93 5.06
C LEU A 201 -10.34 -1.67 4.47
N ASP A 202 -9.02 -1.58 4.47
CA ASP A 202 -8.34 -0.47 3.79
C ASP A 202 -8.64 -0.49 2.28
N ALA A 203 -8.67 -1.67 1.65
CA ALA A 203 -9.00 -1.80 0.23
C ALA A 203 -10.45 -1.35 -0.05
N ALA A 204 -11.38 -1.70 0.83
CA ALA A 204 -12.77 -1.25 0.78
C ALA A 204 -12.94 0.25 1.05
N CYS A 205 -11.95 0.92 1.68
CA CYS A 205 -11.98 2.36 1.97
C CYS A 205 -11.38 3.22 0.84
N VAL A 206 -11.02 2.66 -0.32
CA VAL A 206 -10.39 3.39 -1.43
C VAL A 206 -11.43 4.18 -2.23
N GLY A 207 -11.11 5.45 -2.49
CA GLY A 207 -11.93 6.33 -3.34
C GLY A 207 -12.90 7.21 -2.55
N ASN A 208 -13.89 7.77 -3.26
CA ASN A 208 -14.95 8.56 -2.63
C ASN A 208 -16.08 7.64 -2.18
N ILE A 209 -16.22 7.49 -0.87
CA ILE A 209 -17.18 6.57 -0.24
C ILE A 209 -17.93 7.38 0.81
N GLU A 210 -19.24 7.22 0.92
CA GLU A 210 -20.08 7.85 1.96
C GLU A 210 -20.25 6.93 3.18
N ALA A 211 -20.65 5.69 2.94
CA ALA A 211 -20.81 4.64 3.94
C ALA A 211 -20.22 3.32 3.46
N LEU A 212 -19.81 2.47 4.40
CA LEU A 212 -19.35 1.11 4.14
C LEU A 212 -19.94 0.17 5.19
N GLU A 213 -20.61 -0.88 4.74
CA GLU A 213 -21.11 -1.95 5.61
C GLU A 213 -20.33 -3.24 5.34
N ALA A 214 -19.74 -3.81 6.38
CA ALA A 214 -19.02 -5.09 6.28
C ALA A 214 -19.98 -6.25 6.52
N LEU A 215 -20.39 -6.93 5.45
CA LEU A 215 -21.30 -8.09 5.51
C LEU A 215 -20.65 -9.38 6.01
N THR A 216 -19.34 -9.37 6.24
CA THR A 216 -18.59 -10.53 6.74
C THR A 216 -17.40 -10.09 7.58
N THR A 217 -17.09 -10.89 8.60
CA THR A 217 -15.89 -10.77 9.43
C THR A 217 -14.84 -11.83 9.07
N GLN A 218 -15.15 -12.74 8.14
CA GLN A 218 -14.29 -13.85 7.70
C GLN A 218 -13.92 -13.71 6.22
N PRO A 219 -12.99 -12.81 5.86
CA PRO A 219 -12.52 -12.69 4.49
C PRO A 219 -11.76 -13.96 4.07
N LEU A 220 -11.95 -14.36 2.82
CA LEU A 220 -11.16 -15.41 2.18
C LEU A 220 -9.79 -14.86 1.78
N LEU A 221 -8.74 -15.34 2.43
CA LEU A 221 -7.35 -15.03 2.10
C LEU A 221 -6.90 -15.89 0.94
N ILE A 222 -6.55 -15.24 -0.17
CA ILE A 222 -6.02 -15.88 -1.37
C ILE A 222 -4.52 -15.56 -1.46
N LYS A 223 -3.68 -16.57 -1.30
CA LYS A 223 -2.22 -16.45 -1.39
C LYS A 223 -1.70 -17.14 -2.64
N SER A 224 -1.02 -16.40 -3.52
CA SER A 224 -0.29 -17.00 -4.64
C SER A 224 0.77 -17.97 -4.10
N ALA A 225 0.67 -19.24 -4.50
CA ALA A 225 1.56 -20.33 -4.13
C ALA A 225 2.52 -20.72 -5.27
N GLY A 226 2.41 -20.05 -6.42
CA GLY A 226 3.25 -20.27 -7.60
C GLY A 226 2.99 -21.60 -8.33
N HIS A 227 3.56 -21.73 -9.53
CA HIS A 227 3.42 -22.93 -10.37
C HIS A 227 4.58 -23.93 -10.22
N GLY A 228 5.37 -23.81 -9.15
CA GLY A 228 6.60 -24.60 -8.93
C GLY A 228 7.85 -23.90 -9.44
N ARG A 229 9.02 -24.53 -9.27
CA ARG A 229 10.32 -24.00 -9.68
C ARG A 229 10.64 -24.45 -11.11
N ARG A 230 11.02 -23.52 -12.00
CA ARG A 230 11.46 -23.81 -13.38
C ARG A 230 12.88 -24.39 -13.47
N GLN A 231 13.58 -24.52 -12.35
CA GLN A 231 14.94 -25.06 -12.31
C GLN A 231 14.93 -26.57 -12.55
N VAL A 232 15.42 -26.99 -13.71
CA VAL A 232 15.48 -28.38 -14.17
C VAL A 232 16.73 -29.10 -13.64
N ILE A 233 17.87 -28.42 -13.60
CA ILE A 233 19.16 -28.96 -13.15
C ILE A 233 19.31 -28.69 -11.65
N GLN A 234 19.65 -29.71 -10.87
CA GLN A 234 20.01 -29.51 -9.48
C GLN A 234 21.36 -28.80 -9.39
N VAL A 235 21.42 -27.76 -8.56
CA VAL A 235 22.66 -27.05 -8.28
C VAL A 235 23.12 -27.31 -6.84
N ASP A 236 24.41 -27.19 -6.59
CA ASP A 236 24.96 -27.15 -5.25
C ASP A 236 24.65 -25.81 -4.54
N LYS A 237 25.18 -25.64 -3.33
CA LYS A 237 24.98 -24.42 -2.54
C LYS A 237 25.63 -23.16 -3.14
N TYR A 238 26.53 -23.32 -4.12
CA TYR A 238 27.24 -22.25 -4.81
C TYR A 238 26.63 -21.94 -6.19
N GLY A 239 25.68 -22.75 -6.65
CA GLY A 239 24.99 -22.56 -7.93
C GLY A 239 25.53 -23.40 -9.08
N PHE A 240 26.50 -24.30 -8.85
CA PHE A 240 27.06 -25.17 -9.89
C PHE A 240 26.18 -26.42 -10.11
N PRO A 241 26.03 -26.89 -11.35
CA PRO A 241 25.30 -28.12 -11.65
C PRO A 241 25.85 -29.34 -10.91
N ARG A 242 24.96 -30.15 -10.31
CA ARG A 242 25.33 -31.44 -9.70
C ARG A 242 25.41 -32.53 -10.76
N HIS A 243 26.37 -33.43 -10.60
CA HIS A 243 26.53 -34.63 -11.42
C HIS A 243 26.26 -35.90 -10.58
N ASN A 244 25.71 -36.94 -11.20
CA ASN A 244 25.53 -38.26 -10.57
C ASN A 244 26.87 -39.03 -10.57
N GLN A 245 26.89 -40.24 -10.01
CA GLN A 245 28.09 -41.08 -9.96
C GLN A 245 28.61 -41.50 -11.35
N ALA A 246 27.77 -41.45 -12.38
CA ALA A 246 28.13 -41.72 -13.78
C ALA A 246 28.64 -40.47 -14.53
N GLY A 247 28.77 -39.32 -13.84
CA GLY A 247 29.24 -38.06 -14.44
C GLY A 247 28.16 -37.27 -15.18
N GLU A 248 26.91 -37.69 -15.15
CA GLU A 248 25.80 -37.05 -15.86
C GLU A 248 25.12 -35.98 -14.98
N LEU A 249 24.57 -34.93 -15.60
CA LEU A 249 23.82 -33.88 -14.90
C LEU A 249 22.62 -34.46 -14.12
N VAL A 250 22.57 -34.16 -12.82
CA VAL A 250 21.42 -34.49 -11.96
C VAL A 250 20.26 -33.58 -12.32
N ARG A 251 19.39 -34.09 -13.18
CA ARG A 251 18.10 -33.47 -13.46
C ARG A 251 17.17 -33.75 -12.29
N LYS A 252 16.39 -32.76 -11.87
CA LYS A 252 15.21 -33.06 -11.07
C LYS A 252 14.33 -33.97 -11.92
N SER A 253 14.02 -35.16 -11.38
CA SER A 253 13.11 -36.10 -12.01
C SER A 253 11.88 -35.33 -12.50
N ALA A 254 11.45 -35.57 -13.73
CA ALA A 254 10.18 -35.08 -14.23
C ALA A 254 9.13 -35.58 -13.24
N GLN A 255 8.71 -34.71 -12.31
CA GLN A 255 7.70 -35.10 -11.33
C GLN A 255 6.51 -35.57 -12.15
N VAL A 256 6.08 -36.81 -11.92
CA VAL A 256 4.85 -37.31 -12.50
C VAL A 256 3.79 -36.28 -12.17
N LYS A 257 3.36 -35.52 -13.20
CA LYS A 257 2.56 -34.32 -12.97
C LYS A 257 1.17 -34.70 -12.50
N GLN A 258 0.69 -35.87 -12.90
CA GLN A 258 -0.61 -36.40 -12.56
C GLN A 258 -0.57 -37.91 -12.33
N ILE A 259 -1.24 -38.37 -11.28
CA ILE A 259 -1.42 -39.79 -10.95
C ILE A 259 -2.91 -40.02 -10.75
N LYS A 260 -3.49 -40.93 -11.54
CA LYS A 260 -4.93 -41.24 -11.51
C LYS A 260 -5.81 -39.97 -11.63
N GLY A 261 -5.35 -39.00 -12.43
CA GLY A 261 -6.01 -37.70 -12.63
C GLY A 261 -5.69 -36.63 -11.58
N PHE A 262 -5.04 -36.97 -10.46
CA PHE A 262 -4.69 -36.02 -9.39
C PHE A 262 -3.28 -35.46 -9.57
N GLN A 263 -3.10 -34.18 -9.24
CA GLN A 263 -1.82 -33.47 -9.24
C GLN A 263 -1.51 -32.91 -7.84
N THR A 264 -0.23 -32.89 -7.45
CA THR A 264 0.21 -32.20 -6.23
C THR A 264 -0.25 -30.74 -6.23
N GLY A 265 -0.99 -30.36 -5.19
CA GLY A 265 -1.60 -29.05 -5.01
C GLY A 265 -3.09 -28.98 -5.33
N ASN A 266 -3.72 -30.04 -5.86
CA ASN A 266 -5.18 -30.13 -5.92
C ASN A 266 -5.76 -30.15 -4.50
N ILE A 267 -6.95 -29.60 -4.31
CA ILE A 267 -7.71 -29.74 -3.08
C ILE A 267 -8.66 -30.92 -3.26
N VAL A 268 -8.55 -31.89 -2.36
CA VAL A 268 -9.35 -33.10 -2.38
C VAL A 268 -10.13 -33.23 -1.08
N ARG A 269 -11.29 -33.87 -1.17
CA ARG A 269 -12.03 -34.40 -0.04
C ARG A 269 -11.83 -35.91 -0.03
N ALA A 270 -11.16 -36.41 1.00
CA ALA A 270 -10.96 -37.84 1.20
C ALA A 270 -11.91 -38.38 2.27
N ILE A 271 -12.64 -39.45 1.94
CA ILE A 271 -13.51 -40.16 2.87
C ILE A 271 -12.93 -41.57 3.06
N VAL A 272 -12.37 -41.81 4.24
CA VAL A 272 -11.79 -43.11 4.58
C VAL A 272 -12.79 -43.86 5.46
N PRO A 273 -13.41 -44.94 4.98
CA PRO A 273 -14.54 -45.59 5.66
C PRO A 273 -14.10 -46.48 6.83
N SER A 274 -12.87 -47.00 6.82
CA SER A 274 -12.40 -47.98 7.79
C SER A 274 -10.88 -47.94 7.99
N GLY A 275 -10.41 -48.48 9.12
CA GLY A 275 -8.99 -48.60 9.48
C GLY A 275 -8.45 -47.47 10.36
N LYS A 276 -7.12 -47.42 10.52
CA LYS A 276 -6.45 -46.49 11.45
C LYS A 276 -6.63 -45.00 11.11
N LYS A 277 -6.97 -44.68 9.86
CA LYS A 277 -7.13 -43.30 9.34
C LYS A 277 -8.57 -42.99 8.96
N THR A 278 -9.53 -43.62 9.65
CA THR A 278 -10.96 -43.42 9.40
C THR A 278 -11.32 -41.95 9.65
N GLY A 279 -12.05 -41.34 8.72
CA GLY A 279 -12.45 -39.94 8.82
C GLY A 279 -12.63 -39.25 7.47
N VAL A 280 -13.03 -37.97 7.55
CA VAL A 280 -13.16 -37.07 6.40
C VAL A 280 -12.07 -36.01 6.46
N TYR A 281 -11.28 -35.91 5.40
CA TYR A 281 -10.17 -34.95 5.31
C TYR A 281 -10.35 -34.07 4.09
N ILE A 282 -10.26 -32.76 4.29
CA ILE A 282 -10.28 -31.78 3.20
C ILE A 282 -8.95 -31.03 3.23
N GLY A 283 -8.25 -31.02 2.11
CA GLY A 283 -6.94 -30.41 2.07
C GLY A 283 -6.21 -30.57 0.76
N ARG A 284 -5.01 -29.98 0.71
CA ARG A 284 -4.14 -30.07 -0.47
C ARG A 284 -3.46 -31.43 -0.53
N VAL A 285 -3.51 -32.04 -1.69
CA VAL A 285 -2.90 -33.35 -1.94
C VAL A 285 -1.44 -33.20 -2.37
N ALA A 286 -0.56 -34.04 -1.84
CA ALA A 286 0.75 -34.33 -2.40
C ALA A 286 0.72 -35.78 -2.91
N ILE A 287 0.83 -35.94 -4.24
CA ILE A 287 0.73 -37.23 -4.88
C ILE A 287 2.05 -37.99 -4.78
N ARG A 288 1.96 -39.32 -4.72
CA ARG A 288 3.12 -40.23 -4.79
C ARG A 288 2.88 -41.23 -5.91
N SER A 289 3.96 -41.69 -6.57
CA SER A 289 3.95 -42.69 -7.65
C SER A 289 3.14 -43.94 -7.30
N SER A 290 3.07 -44.31 -6.02
CA SER A 290 2.31 -45.45 -5.50
C SER A 290 0.78 -45.31 -5.60
N GLY A 291 0.23 -44.12 -5.86
CA GLY A 291 -1.21 -43.89 -5.82
C GLY A 291 -1.78 -43.66 -4.42
N SER A 292 -0.92 -43.62 -3.39
CA SER A 292 -1.25 -43.17 -2.04
C SER A 292 -0.78 -41.74 -1.85
N PHE A 293 -1.65 -40.89 -1.32
CA PHE A 293 -1.47 -39.46 -1.24
C PHE A 293 -1.32 -38.95 0.19
N ASN A 294 -0.61 -37.84 0.35
CA ASN A 294 -0.60 -37.10 1.61
C ASN A 294 -1.56 -35.91 1.50
N ILE A 295 -2.43 -35.73 2.48
CA ILE A 295 -3.43 -34.66 2.50
C ILE A 295 -3.05 -33.67 3.60
N LYS A 296 -2.67 -32.46 3.20
CA LYS A 296 -2.37 -31.37 4.14
C LYS A 296 -3.67 -30.68 4.54
N THR A 297 -4.08 -30.89 5.78
CA THR A 297 -5.24 -30.27 6.43
C THR A 297 -4.79 -29.14 7.37
N PRO A 298 -5.71 -28.30 7.88
CA PRO A 298 -5.37 -27.30 8.91
C PRO A 298 -4.76 -27.92 10.18
N ASN A 299 -5.19 -29.13 10.54
CA ASN A 299 -4.77 -29.81 11.77
C ASN A 299 -3.51 -30.68 11.61
N GLY A 300 -2.92 -30.71 10.42
CA GLY A 300 -1.74 -31.52 10.12
C GLY A 300 -1.82 -32.27 8.79
N THR A 301 -0.78 -33.05 8.50
CA THR A 301 -0.71 -33.86 7.27
C THR A 301 -1.13 -35.29 7.55
N VAL A 302 -2.15 -35.76 6.83
CA VAL A 302 -2.57 -37.16 6.86
C VAL A 302 -1.88 -37.90 5.73
N GLU A 303 -0.96 -38.79 6.06
CA GLU A 303 -0.14 -39.47 5.07
C GLU A 303 -0.79 -40.74 4.52
N GLY A 304 -0.44 -41.11 3.29
CA GLY A 304 -0.74 -42.44 2.73
C GLY A 304 -2.22 -42.80 2.62
N ILE A 305 -3.05 -41.87 2.14
CA ILE A 305 -4.46 -42.10 1.80
C ILE A 305 -4.58 -42.55 0.35
N SER A 306 -5.24 -43.68 0.08
CA SER A 306 -5.42 -44.17 -1.30
C SER A 306 -6.22 -43.17 -2.14
N PHE A 307 -5.83 -42.96 -3.40
CA PHE A 307 -6.56 -42.12 -4.36
C PHE A 307 -8.05 -42.51 -4.50
N LYS A 308 -8.40 -43.78 -4.26
CA LYS A 308 -9.78 -44.29 -4.33
C LYS A 308 -10.72 -43.60 -3.34
N HIS A 309 -10.18 -43.11 -2.22
CA HIS A 309 -10.94 -42.40 -1.20
C HIS A 309 -11.05 -40.90 -1.49
N CYS A 310 -10.34 -40.39 -2.49
CA CYS A 310 -10.24 -38.97 -2.79
C CYS A 310 -11.23 -38.55 -3.88
N SER A 311 -11.91 -37.45 -3.65
CA SER A 311 -12.75 -36.74 -4.63
C SER A 311 -12.23 -35.32 -4.81
N PHE A 312 -12.39 -34.75 -6.01
CA PHE A 312 -11.96 -33.38 -6.28
C PHE A 312 -12.86 -32.37 -5.59
N VAL A 313 -12.24 -31.42 -4.88
CA VAL A 313 -12.89 -30.17 -4.48
C VAL A 313 -12.46 -29.06 -5.43
N GLN A 314 -11.16 -28.96 -5.71
CA GLN A 314 -10.62 -27.92 -6.58
C GLN A 314 -9.33 -28.39 -7.27
N ARG A 315 -9.18 -28.06 -8.55
CA ARG A 315 -7.92 -28.27 -9.27
C ARG A 315 -6.88 -27.23 -8.88
N LYS A 316 -5.61 -27.56 -9.06
CA LYS A 316 -4.50 -26.64 -8.78
C LYS A 316 -4.59 -25.45 -9.73
N ASP A 317 -4.77 -24.26 -9.17
CA ASP A 317 -4.86 -22.98 -9.88
C ASP A 317 -3.69 -22.04 -9.56
N GLY A 318 -2.78 -22.46 -8.69
CA GLY A 318 -1.64 -21.64 -8.26
C GLY A 318 -1.90 -20.81 -6.99
N TYR A 319 -3.09 -20.93 -6.38
CA TYR A 319 -3.47 -20.17 -5.20
C TYR A 319 -3.80 -21.06 -4.00
N SER A 320 -3.53 -20.53 -2.81
CA SER A 320 -3.94 -21.09 -1.51
C SER A 320 -5.08 -20.27 -0.97
N TYR A 321 -5.99 -20.97 -0.31
CA TYR A 321 -7.21 -20.41 0.24
C TYR A 321 -7.25 -20.74 1.73
N SER A 322 -7.52 -19.72 2.54
CA SER A 322 -7.75 -19.85 3.98
C SER A 322 -8.64 -18.72 4.45
N PHE A 323 -9.48 -18.93 5.45
CA PHE A 323 -10.16 -17.81 6.08
C PHE A 323 -9.20 -17.06 7.01
N SER A 324 -9.41 -15.76 7.17
CA SER A 324 -8.71 -14.98 8.20
C SER A 324 -9.32 -15.28 9.57
N ASP A 325 -8.49 -15.52 10.58
CA ASP A 325 -8.95 -15.90 11.93
C ASP A 325 -9.54 -14.72 12.74
N GLY A 326 -9.86 -13.59 12.11
CA GLY A 326 -10.51 -12.43 12.74
C GLY A 326 -9.73 -11.75 13.88
N ARG A 327 -8.47 -12.14 14.13
CA ARG A 327 -7.56 -11.54 15.11
C ARG A 327 -6.61 -10.54 14.47
#